data_AF-A0A1H3DHP5-F1
#
_entry.id   AF-A0A1H3DHP5-F1
#
_cell.length_a   1.000
_cell.length_b   1.000
_cell.length_c   1.000
_cell.angle_alpha   90.00
_cell.angle_beta   90.00
_cell.angle_gamma   90.00
#
_symmetry.space_group_name_H-M   'P 1'
#
loop_
_entity.id
_entity.type
_entity.pdbx_description
1 polymer ?
#
loop_
_entity_poly.entity_id
_entity_poly.type
_entity_poly.pdbx_seq_one_letter_code
_entity_poly.pdbx_strand_id
1 'polypeptide(L)'
;MSIDKDLLDRLMEGRSPGDLFGKNGILAELTKALAERALSTEMDVHLDEERADDASEGQNQPPNRRNGSSQKTVTMDSGKVVLDIPRDRNGTFDPMLIAKYQRRFPEFDRKIVSMYARGMTTREIQGHIEEIYG
;
A
#
# COMPACT_ATOMS: atom_id res chain seq x y z
N MET A 1 -0.77 -4.45 21.06
CA MET A 1 -2.09 -4.80 20.49
C MET A 1 -2.15 -6.30 20.33
N SER A 2 -3.10 -6.97 20.98
CA SER A 2 -3.43 -8.37 20.69
C SER A 2 -4.49 -8.36 19.59
N ILE A 3 -4.33 -9.18 18.56
CA ILE A 3 -5.45 -9.48 17.66
C ILE A 3 -6.49 -10.24 18.49
N ASP A 4 -7.76 -9.90 18.28
CA ASP A 4 -8.88 -10.57 18.94
C ASP A 4 -8.97 -12.03 18.46
N LYS A 5 -8.99 -12.97 19.40
CA LYS A 5 -9.06 -14.41 19.09
C LYS A 5 -10.39 -14.78 18.45
N ASP A 6 -11.47 -14.13 18.87
CA ASP A 6 -12.80 -14.38 18.32
C ASP A 6 -12.88 -13.95 16.84
N LEU A 7 -12.14 -12.89 16.48
CA LEU A 7 -12.02 -12.45 15.09
C LEU A 7 -11.25 -13.47 14.25
N LEU A 8 -10.16 -14.04 14.80
CA LEU A 8 -9.37 -15.07 14.11
C LEU A 8 -10.19 -16.33 13.88
N ASP A 9 -10.96 -16.79 14.87
CA ASP A 9 -11.81 -17.97 14.74
C ASP A 9 -12.87 -17.77 13.65
N ARG A 10 -13.50 -16.59 13.59
CA ARG A 10 -14.43 -16.23 12.50
C ARG A 10 -13.78 -16.20 11.12
N LEU A 11 -12.53 -15.73 11.03
CA LEU A 11 -11.80 -15.71 9.76
C LEU A 11 -11.37 -17.11 9.31
N MET A 12 -11.16 -18.04 10.24
CA MET A 12 -10.77 -19.42 9.96
C MET A 12 -11.94 -20.38 9.74
N GLU A 13 -13.15 -20.02 10.20
CA GLU A 13 -14.33 -20.89 10.16
C GLU A 13 -14.66 -21.38 8.74
N GLY A 14 -14.63 -22.70 8.55
CA GLY A 14 -15.00 -23.35 7.29
C GLY A 14 -14.00 -23.21 6.14
N ARG A 15 -12.77 -22.75 6.40
CA ARG A 15 -11.78 -22.45 5.35
C ARG A 15 -10.57 -23.36 5.41
N SER A 16 -10.03 -23.68 4.23
CA SER A 16 -8.81 -24.46 4.12
C SER A 16 -7.56 -23.58 4.31
N PRO A 17 -6.39 -24.16 4.63
CA PRO A 17 -5.14 -23.41 4.65
C PRO A 17 -4.83 -22.68 3.33
N GLY A 18 -5.29 -23.23 2.20
CA GLY A 18 -5.18 -22.58 0.89
C GLY A 18 -6.03 -21.33 0.76
N ASP A 19 -7.21 -21.29 1.38
CA ASP A 19 -8.08 -20.12 1.39
C ASP A 19 -7.59 -19.02 2.35
N LEU A 20 -6.80 -19.41 3.36
CA LEU A 20 -6.21 -18.48 4.33
C LEU A 20 -4.93 -17.84 3.79
N PHE A 21 -3.99 -18.68 3.31
CA PHE A 21 -2.62 -18.27 2.95
C PHE A 21 -2.34 -18.32 1.44
N GLY A 22 -3.31 -18.69 0.61
CA GLY A 22 -3.15 -18.67 -0.84
C GLY A 22 -2.91 -17.26 -1.38
N LYS A 23 -2.43 -17.17 -2.63
CA LYS A 23 -2.12 -15.89 -3.30
C LYS A 23 -3.31 -14.91 -3.34
N ASN A 24 -4.53 -15.45 -3.38
CA ASN A 24 -5.79 -14.69 -3.31
C ASN A 24 -6.61 -15.07 -2.06
N GLY A 25 -5.93 -15.52 -1.00
CA GLY A 25 -6.58 -15.90 0.26
C GLY A 25 -6.95 -14.68 1.11
N ILE A 26 -7.61 -14.94 2.24
CA ILE A 26 -8.02 -13.90 3.20
C ILE A 26 -6.85 -13.02 3.62
N LEU A 27 -5.65 -13.59 3.80
CA LEU A 27 -4.51 -12.79 4.23
C LEU A 27 -4.18 -11.68 3.21
N ALA A 28 -4.30 -11.96 1.91
CA ALA A 28 -4.10 -10.96 0.86
C ALA A 28 -5.22 -9.89 0.86
N GLU A 29 -6.46 -10.29 1.14
CA GLU A 29 -7.58 -9.34 1.28
C GLU A 29 -7.43 -8.46 2.52
N LEU A 30 -6.96 -9.02 3.64
CA LEU A 30 -6.70 -8.28 4.87
C LEU A 30 -5.55 -7.29 4.71
N THR A 31 -4.45 -7.69 4.08
CA THR A 31 -3.33 -6.77 3.81
C THR A 31 -3.76 -5.64 2.88
N LYS A 32 -4.56 -5.94 1.84
CA LYS A 32 -5.20 -4.94 0.99
C LYS A 32 -6.05 -3.97 1.81
N ALA A 33 -7.01 -4.49 2.58
CA ALA A 33 -7.95 -3.67 3.34
C ALA A 33 -7.22 -2.79 4.39
N LEU A 34 -6.20 -3.33 5.04
CA LEU A 34 -5.37 -2.59 5.99
C LEU A 34 -4.59 -1.47 5.30
N ALA A 35 -4.00 -1.73 4.13
CA ALA A 35 -3.27 -0.73 3.36
C ALA A 35 -4.20 0.39 2.87
N GLU A 36 -5.38 0.07 2.34
CA GLU A 36 -6.37 1.05 1.90
C GLU A 36 -6.91 1.89 3.07
N ARG A 37 -7.08 1.27 4.24
CA ARG A 37 -7.47 1.99 5.46
C ARG A 37 -6.37 2.94 5.91
N ALA A 38 -5.12 2.50 5.92
CA ALA A 38 -3.98 3.35 6.27
C ALA A 38 -3.85 4.55 5.32
N LEU A 39 -3.93 4.32 4.00
CA LEU A 39 -3.92 5.39 3.00
C LEU A 39 -5.09 6.37 3.18
N SER A 40 -6.27 5.85 3.54
CA SER A 40 -7.42 6.70 3.84
C SER A 40 -7.18 7.57 5.06
N THR A 41 -6.56 7.04 6.11
CA THR A 41 -6.19 7.81 7.30
C THR A 41 -5.12 8.85 6.99
N GLU A 42 -4.10 8.53 6.21
CA GLU A 42 -3.10 9.50 5.74
C GLU A 42 -3.76 10.67 4.98
N MET A 43 -4.77 10.39 4.15
CA MET A 43 -5.53 11.44 3.46
C MET A 43 -6.33 12.32 4.41
N ASP A 44 -6.93 11.77 5.47
CA ASP A 44 -7.64 12.59 6.46
C ASP A 44 -6.67 13.54 7.16
N VAL A 45 -5.52 13.03 7.60
CA VAL A 45 -4.46 13.84 8.23
C VAL A 45 -3.98 14.94 7.27
N HIS A 46 -3.67 14.60 6.02
CA HIS A 46 -3.24 15.57 5.00
C HIS A 46 -4.24 16.72 4.81
N LEU A 47 -5.54 16.40 4.72
CA LEU A 47 -6.58 17.41 4.55
C LEU A 47 -6.82 18.25 5.81
N ASP A 48 -6.60 17.68 6.99
CA ASP A 48 -6.71 18.42 8.26
C ASP A 48 -5.51 19.34 8.48
N GLU A 49 -4.30 18.92 8.09
CA GLU A 49 -3.09 19.76 8.08
C GLU A 49 -3.24 20.94 7.12
N GLU A 50 -3.66 20.71 5.87
CA GLU A 50 -3.89 21.80 4.90
C GLU A 50 -4.98 22.79 5.33
N ARG A 51 -5.92 22.38 6.20
CA ARG A 51 -6.94 23.29 6.76
C ARG A 51 -6.45 24.05 7.98
N ALA A 52 -5.51 23.48 8.73
CA ALA A 52 -4.94 24.09 9.92
C ALA A 52 -3.90 25.16 9.56
N ASP A 53 -3.25 25.04 8.40
CA ASP A 53 -2.39 26.08 7.85
C ASP A 53 -3.20 27.35 7.55
N ASP A 54 -2.75 28.46 8.13
CA ASP A 54 -3.34 29.77 7.94
C ASP A 54 -3.28 30.15 6.46
N ALA A 55 -4.47 30.28 5.84
CA ALA A 55 -4.61 30.68 4.46
C ALA A 55 -3.78 31.94 4.21
N SER A 56 -2.70 31.80 3.45
CA SER A 56 -1.83 32.94 3.15
C SER A 56 -2.69 34.04 2.52
N GLU A 57 -2.57 35.26 3.04
CA GLU A 57 -3.35 36.42 2.60
C GLU A 57 -3.40 36.47 1.06
N GLY A 58 -4.59 36.26 0.48
CA GLY A 58 -4.82 36.35 -0.97
C GLY A 58 -5.28 35.06 -1.67
N GLN A 59 -5.36 33.91 -1.00
CA GLN A 59 -5.86 32.67 -1.63
C GLN A 59 -7.39 32.63 -1.64
N ASN A 60 -8.02 33.15 -2.70
CA ASN A 60 -9.45 32.94 -3.03
C ASN A 60 -9.72 31.51 -3.57
N GLN A 61 -9.06 30.49 -3.03
CA GLN A 61 -9.22 29.11 -3.50
C GLN A 61 -10.07 28.32 -2.50
N PRO A 62 -11.07 27.53 -2.98
CA PRO A 62 -11.87 26.70 -2.08
C PRO A 62 -10.97 25.69 -1.35
N PRO A 63 -11.28 25.35 -0.09
CA PRO A 63 -10.49 24.41 0.69
C PRO A 63 -10.39 23.04 -0.01
N ASN A 64 -9.24 22.40 0.12
CA ASN A 64 -9.01 21.10 -0.49
C ASN A 64 -9.98 20.05 0.10
N ARG A 65 -10.29 19.05 -0.72
CA ARG A 65 -11.28 18.02 -0.41
C ARG A 65 -10.96 16.73 -1.14
N ARG A 66 -11.49 15.63 -0.61
CA ARG A 66 -11.43 14.32 -1.28
C ARG A 66 -12.07 14.38 -2.68
N ASN A 67 -11.46 13.70 -3.63
CA ASN A 67 -11.88 13.63 -5.03
C ASN A 67 -11.81 12.18 -5.56
N GLY A 68 -12.43 11.27 -4.80
CA GLY A 68 -12.50 9.84 -5.13
C GLY A 68 -11.19 9.09 -4.88
N SER A 69 -11.00 8.00 -5.61
CA SER A 69 -9.82 7.14 -5.54
C SER A 69 -9.34 6.76 -6.95
N SER A 70 -8.10 6.26 -7.03
CA SER A 70 -7.52 5.70 -8.25
C SER A 70 -6.87 4.36 -7.96
N GLN A 71 -7.05 3.41 -8.88
CA GLN A 71 -6.42 2.09 -8.75
C GLN A 71 -4.91 2.17 -9.01
N LYS A 72 -4.14 1.53 -8.14
CA LYS A 72 -2.71 1.31 -8.29
C LYS A 72 -2.39 -0.16 -8.01
N THR A 73 -1.80 -0.84 -8.99
CA THR A 73 -1.27 -2.19 -8.79
C THR A 73 0.12 -2.10 -8.15
N VAL A 74 0.27 -2.69 -6.97
CA VAL A 74 1.49 -2.70 -6.18
C VAL A 74 1.98 -4.13 -6.00
N THR A 75 3.27 -4.34 -6.21
CA THR A 75 3.93 -5.62 -5.95
C THR A 75 4.35 -5.70 -4.49
N MET A 76 3.82 -6.70 -3.78
CA MET A 76 4.15 -7.11 -2.41
C MET A 76 4.83 -8.49 -2.43
N ASP A 77 5.37 -8.93 -1.29
CA ASP A 77 5.92 -10.28 -1.11
C ASP A 77 4.89 -11.40 -1.33
N SER A 78 3.62 -11.14 -1.03
CA SER A 78 2.53 -12.08 -1.30
C SER A 78 2.04 -12.07 -2.75
N GLY A 79 2.56 -11.17 -3.60
CA GLY A 79 2.16 -11.01 -4.99
C GLY A 79 1.68 -9.59 -5.33
N LYS A 80 1.04 -9.45 -6.50
CA LYS A 80 0.52 -8.17 -6.99
C LYS A 80 -0.86 -7.91 -6.39
N VAL A 81 -1.04 -6.76 -5.76
CA VAL A 81 -2.29 -6.31 -5.15
C VAL A 81 -2.77 -5.04 -5.84
N VAL A 82 -4.06 -4.96 -6.16
CA VAL A 82 -4.69 -3.75 -6.67
C VAL A 82 -5.27 -2.97 -5.50
N LEU A 83 -4.76 -1.77 -5.28
CA LEU A 83 -5.16 -0.87 -4.19
C LEU A 83 -5.94 0.33 -4.73
N ASP A 84 -6.99 0.73 -4.03
CA ASP A 84 -7.70 1.98 -4.26
C ASP A 84 -7.06 3.12 -3.45
N ILE A 85 -6.29 3.97 -4.13
CA ILE A 85 -5.57 5.08 -3.49
C ILE A 85 -6.44 6.33 -3.47
N PRO A 86 -6.70 6.94 -2.29
CA PRO A 86 -7.49 8.14 -2.19
C PRO A 86 -6.78 9.32 -2.87
N ARG A 87 -7.60 10.24 -3.40
CA ARG A 87 -7.11 11.45 -4.06
C ARG A 87 -7.76 12.69 -3.48
N ASP A 88 -7.01 13.77 -3.44
CA ASP A 88 -7.50 15.10 -3.14
C ASP A 88 -7.84 15.86 -4.43
N ARG A 89 -8.47 17.03 -4.28
CA ARG A 89 -8.93 17.84 -5.41
C ARG A 89 -7.78 18.63 -6.05
N ASN A 90 -6.83 19.07 -5.24
CA ASN A 90 -5.71 19.89 -5.67
C ASN A 90 -4.52 19.05 -6.19
N GLY A 91 -4.52 17.74 -5.93
CA GLY A 91 -3.48 16.80 -6.35
C GLY A 91 -2.20 16.87 -5.51
N THR A 92 -2.27 17.49 -4.33
CA THR A 92 -1.13 17.74 -3.44
C THR A 92 -0.79 16.52 -2.57
N PHE A 93 -1.76 15.68 -2.25
CA PHE A 93 -1.57 14.51 -1.37
C PHE A 93 -0.51 13.54 -1.92
N ASP A 94 0.55 13.27 -1.16
CA ASP A 94 1.57 12.25 -1.46
C ASP A 94 1.66 11.24 -0.30
N PRO A 95 1.12 10.01 -0.45
CA PRO A 95 1.06 9.04 0.63
C PRO A 95 2.44 8.53 1.05
N MET A 96 2.65 8.34 2.35
CA MET A 96 3.90 7.82 2.90
C MET A 96 4.02 6.31 2.75
N LEU A 97 2.90 5.57 2.86
CA LEU A 97 2.90 4.11 2.73
C LEU A 97 3.40 3.67 1.34
N ILE A 98 2.91 4.34 0.28
CA ILE A 98 3.24 4.04 -1.12
C ILE A 98 3.21 5.35 -1.91
N ALA A 99 4.40 5.95 -2.07
CA ALA A 99 4.57 7.25 -2.72
C ALA A 99 3.96 7.30 -4.12
N LYS A 100 3.74 8.51 -4.63
CA LYS A 100 3.34 8.72 -6.04
C LYS A 100 4.26 7.96 -6.99
N TYR A 101 3.64 7.30 -7.97
CA TYR A 101 4.29 6.48 -9.00
C TYR A 101 5.03 5.21 -8.52
N GLN A 102 5.26 5.05 -7.22
CA GLN A 102 5.86 3.84 -6.67
C GLN A 102 4.93 2.64 -6.83
N ARG A 103 5.42 1.56 -7.46
CA ARG A 103 4.65 0.31 -7.71
C ARG A 103 5.16 -0.90 -6.92
N ARG A 104 6.18 -0.73 -6.08
CA ARG A 104 6.80 -1.78 -5.28
C ARG A 104 7.03 -1.26 -3.87
N PHE A 105 6.86 -2.09 -2.85
CA PHE A 105 7.15 -1.66 -1.48
C PHE A 105 8.66 -1.35 -1.32
N PRO A 106 9.05 -0.33 -0.52
CA PRO A 106 10.45 0.09 -0.38
C PRO A 106 11.41 -1.03 0.04
N GLU A 107 10.92 -2.01 0.79
CA GLU A 107 11.72 -3.16 1.25
C GLU A 107 12.23 -4.04 0.10
N PHE A 108 11.56 -3.99 -1.05
CA PHE A 108 11.95 -4.71 -2.25
C PHE A 108 13.33 -4.27 -2.77
N ASP A 109 13.61 -2.97 -2.79
CA ASP A 109 14.87 -2.43 -3.32
C ASP A 109 16.08 -2.84 -2.45
N ARG A 110 15.87 -2.98 -1.14
CA ARG A 110 16.90 -3.48 -0.22
C ARG A 110 17.31 -4.92 -0.56
N LYS A 111 16.34 -5.77 -0.95
CA LYS A 111 16.62 -7.16 -1.36
C LYS A 111 17.49 -7.16 -2.61
N ILE A 112 17.18 -6.33 -3.62
CA ILE A 112 17.99 -6.19 -4.85
C ILE A 112 19.42 -5.78 -4.53
N VAL A 113 19.60 -4.70 -3.75
CA VAL A 113 20.93 -4.20 -3.36
C VAL A 113 21.71 -5.30 -2.64
N SER A 114 21.06 -6.07 -1.76
CA SER A 114 21.70 -7.18 -1.06
C SER A 114 22.13 -8.33 -1.99
N MET A 115 21.37 -8.61 -3.05
CA MET A 115 21.72 -9.65 -4.02
C MET A 115 22.93 -9.22 -4.86
N TYR A 116 22.91 -7.96 -5.31
CA TYR A 116 24.03 -7.36 -6.03
C TYR A 116 25.31 -7.34 -5.18
N ALA A 117 25.19 -6.93 -3.91
CA ALA A 117 26.30 -6.92 -2.96
C ALA A 117 26.87 -8.34 -2.70
N ARG A 118 26.05 -9.38 -2.84
CA ARG A 118 26.48 -10.80 -2.75
C ARG A 118 27.10 -11.35 -4.03
N GLY A 119 27.23 -10.53 -5.07
CA GLY A 119 27.89 -10.90 -6.32
C GLY A 119 26.99 -11.55 -7.37
N MET A 120 25.66 -11.52 -7.19
CA MET A 120 24.74 -11.97 -8.25
C MET A 120 24.78 -10.98 -9.41
N THR A 121 24.80 -11.51 -10.64
CA THR A 121 24.70 -10.70 -11.85
C THR A 121 23.29 -10.11 -11.99
N THR A 122 23.16 -9.02 -12.74
CA THR A 122 21.85 -8.39 -13.00
C THR A 122 20.86 -9.34 -13.66
N ARG A 123 21.34 -10.30 -14.49
CA ARG A 123 20.50 -11.33 -15.10
C ARG A 123 19.97 -12.35 -14.10
N GLU A 124 20.83 -12.81 -13.18
CA GLU A 124 20.42 -13.74 -12.11
C GLU A 124 19.43 -13.07 -11.15
N ILE A 125 19.68 -11.80 -10.79
CA ILE A 125 18.76 -11.01 -9.96
C ILE A 125 17.40 -10.87 -10.66
N GLN A 126 17.40 -10.55 -11.96
CA GLN A 126 16.16 -10.45 -12.73
C GLN A 126 15.40 -11.77 -12.74
N GLY A 127 16.06 -12.89 -13.06
CA GLY A 127 15.43 -14.21 -13.08
C GLY A 127 14.87 -14.60 -11.71
N HIS A 128 15.63 -14.36 -10.64
CA HIS A 128 15.18 -14.65 -9.28
C HIS A 128 13.96 -13.82 -8.86
N ILE A 129 13.91 -12.55 -9.28
CA ILE A 129 12.74 -11.69 -9.04
C ILE A 129 11.52 -12.18 -9.82
N GLU A 130 11.69 -12.54 -11.09
CA GLU A 130 10.61 -13.06 -11.94
C GLU A 130 10.04 -14.37 -11.38
N GLU A 131 10.89 -15.26 -10.87
CA GLU A 131 10.45 -16.50 -10.22
C GLU A 131 9.64 -16.26 -8.93
N ILE A 132 10.05 -15.31 -8.09
CA ILE A 132 9.38 -15.05 -6.81
C ILE A 132 8.10 -14.23 -7.00
N TYR A 133 8.16 -13.18 -7.83
CA TYR A 133 7.14 -12.14 -7.89
C TYR A 133 6.26 -12.18 -9.16
N GLY A 134 6.67 -12.92 -10.19
CA GLY A 134 5.91 -13.09 -11.45
C GLY A 134 6.04 -11.96 -12.45
#